data_AF-A0A3C1L274-F1
#
_entry.id   AF-A0A3C1L274-F1
#
_cell.length_a   1.000
_cell.length_b   1.000
_cell.length_c   1.000
_cell.angle_alpha   90.00
_cell.angle_beta   90.00
_cell.angle_gamma   90.00
#
_symmetry.space_group_name_H-M   'P 1'
#
loop_
_entity.id
_entity.type
_entity.pdbx_description
1 polymer ?
#
loop_
_entity_poly.entity_id
_entity_poly.type
_entity_poly.pdbx_seq_one_letter_code
_entity_poly.pdbx_strand_id
1 'polypeptide(L)'
;GFGIWVADLQAEATLDELPLEGKIALVVGNEAEGISAQMRELADKRYMLPMQGMVQSFNLSVALAISLQQIVPGKRAQLAGGDLSRDRQWQLRQRWLEYGVRHAKDVRQAYCDDPQP
;
A
#
# COMPACT_ATOMS: atom_id res chain seq x y z
N GLY A 1 9.40 8.60 9.89
CA GLY A 1 9.11 7.15 9.78
C GLY A 1 7.85 6.95 8.97
N PHE A 2 7.27 5.76 9.01
CA PHE A 2 5.91 5.50 8.53
C PHE A 2 4.93 5.64 9.69
N GLY A 3 3.78 6.26 9.45
CA GLY A 3 2.64 6.20 10.36
C GLY A 3 1.90 4.88 10.16
N ILE A 4 1.64 4.17 11.24
CA ILE A 4 1.02 2.85 11.28
C ILE A 4 -0.50 3.00 11.37
N TRP A 5 -1.18 2.67 10.29
CA TRP A 5 -2.62 2.86 10.15
C TRP A 5 -3.30 1.51 10.10
N VAL A 6 -4.16 1.23 11.07
CA VAL A 6 -4.70 -0.10 11.30
C VAL A 6 -6.20 -0.13 11.00
N ALA A 7 -6.62 -1.08 10.16
CA ALA A 7 -8.03 -1.39 9.97
C ALA A 7 -8.58 -2.12 11.20
N ASP A 8 -9.44 -1.48 11.96
CA ASP A 8 -10.00 -1.97 13.23
C ASP A 8 -11.53 -1.80 13.21
N LEU A 9 -12.25 -2.89 13.44
CA LEU A 9 -13.73 -2.86 13.52
C LEU A 9 -14.24 -2.07 14.73
N GLN A 10 -13.37 -1.82 15.71
CA GLN A 10 -13.67 -1.03 16.90
C GLN A 10 -13.20 0.43 16.79
N ALA A 11 -12.69 0.85 15.63
CA ALA A 11 -12.35 2.25 15.42
C ALA A 11 -13.61 3.10 15.25
N GLU A 12 -13.57 4.30 15.81
CA GLU A 12 -14.66 5.28 15.66
C GLU A 12 -14.55 6.05 14.33
N ALA A 13 -13.32 6.30 13.87
CA ALA A 13 -13.08 7.08 12.67
C ALA A 13 -13.16 6.21 11.40
N THR A 14 -13.64 6.80 10.32
CA THR A 14 -13.53 6.23 8.97
C THR A 14 -12.23 6.68 8.30
N LEU A 15 -11.85 5.99 7.22
CA LEU A 15 -10.55 6.23 6.60
C LEU A 15 -10.45 7.62 5.94
N ASP A 16 -11.55 8.15 5.44
CA ASP A 16 -11.67 9.48 4.84
C ASP A 16 -11.60 10.63 5.86
N GLU A 17 -11.81 10.35 7.14
CA GLU A 17 -11.64 11.32 8.24
C GLU A 17 -10.18 11.47 8.68
N LEU A 18 -9.29 10.56 8.25
CA LEU A 18 -7.88 10.57 8.65
C LEU A 18 -7.03 11.49 7.74
N PRO A 19 -6.16 12.34 8.32
CA PRO A 19 -5.32 13.24 7.53
C PRO A 19 -4.26 12.45 6.74
N LEU A 20 -4.29 12.58 5.41
CA LEU A 20 -3.36 11.90 4.50
C LEU A 20 -1.95 12.53 4.51
N GLU A 21 -1.29 12.55 5.66
CA GLU A 21 0.03 13.15 5.86
C GLU A 21 1.13 12.09 5.93
N GLY A 22 2.36 12.47 5.60
CA GLY A 22 3.55 11.61 5.73
C GLY A 22 3.50 10.30 4.93
N LYS A 23 4.37 9.36 5.31
CA LYS A 23 4.40 8.00 4.78
C LYS A 23 3.46 7.12 5.60
N ILE A 24 2.62 6.32 4.95
CA ILE A 24 1.61 5.47 5.62
C ILE A 24 1.97 4.01 5.42
N ALA A 25 1.98 3.24 6.52
CA ALA A 25 1.98 1.79 6.48
C ALA A 25 0.58 1.31 6.89
N LEU A 26 -0.15 0.75 5.93
CA LEU A 26 -1.44 0.12 6.19
C LEU A 26 -1.22 -1.26 6.79
N VAL A 27 -1.89 -1.51 7.91
CA VAL A 27 -1.91 -2.81 8.57
C VAL A 27 -3.35 -3.30 8.61
N VAL A 28 -3.52 -4.51 8.13
CA VAL A 28 -4.79 -5.24 8.16
C VAL A 28 -4.57 -6.55 8.92
N GLY A 29 -5.58 -6.96 9.67
CA GLY A 29 -5.53 -8.16 10.50
C GLY A 29 -5.52 -9.46 9.69
N ASN A 30 -5.51 -10.61 10.37
CA ASN A 30 -5.76 -11.89 9.71
C ASN A 30 -7.28 -12.15 9.60
N GLU A 31 -7.70 -13.13 8.78
CA GLU A 31 -9.12 -13.42 8.54
C GLU A 31 -9.87 -13.96 9.76
N ALA A 32 -9.19 -14.61 10.71
CA ALA A 32 -9.82 -15.29 11.84
C ALA A 32 -10.01 -14.37 13.06
N GLU A 33 -8.98 -13.61 13.41
CA GLU A 33 -8.90 -12.84 14.66
C GLU A 33 -8.82 -11.32 14.40
N GLY A 34 -8.71 -10.91 13.14
CA GLY A 34 -8.44 -9.53 12.80
C GLY A 34 -7.06 -9.09 13.30
N ILE A 35 -7.00 -7.90 13.88
CA ILE A 35 -5.76 -7.30 14.39
C ILE A 35 -5.50 -7.73 15.84
N SER A 36 -4.23 -7.95 16.20
CA SER A 36 -3.85 -8.29 17.56
C SER A 36 -3.98 -7.08 18.50
N ALA A 37 -4.11 -7.34 19.80
CA ALA A 37 -4.12 -6.28 20.81
C ALA A 37 -2.83 -5.43 20.78
N GLN A 38 -1.68 -6.10 20.64
CA GLN A 38 -0.38 -5.45 20.47
C GLN A 38 -0.35 -4.50 19.26
N MET A 39 -0.95 -4.90 18.14
CA MET A 39 -1.02 -4.05 16.95
C MET A 39 -1.95 -2.85 17.14
N ARG A 40 -3.05 -3.01 17.90
CA ARG A 40 -3.92 -1.88 18.27
C ARG A 40 -3.19 -0.85 19.12
N GLU A 41 -2.37 -1.30 20.07
CA GLU A 41 -1.59 -0.42 20.95
C GLU A 41 -0.48 0.33 20.21
N LEU A 42 0.12 -0.28 19.19
CA LEU A 42 1.17 0.33 18.36
C LEU A 42 0.62 1.18 17.19
N ALA A 43 -0.70 1.26 17.03
CA ALA A 43 -1.32 1.98 15.93
C ALA A 43 -1.23 3.49 16.14
N ASP A 44 -0.65 4.23 15.19
CA ASP A 44 -0.71 5.69 15.17
C ASP A 44 -2.13 6.19 14.84
N LYS A 45 -2.82 5.46 13.96
CA LYS A 45 -4.21 5.71 13.57
C LYS A 45 -4.96 4.39 13.44
N ARG A 46 -6.24 4.39 13.82
CA ARG A 46 -7.16 3.28 13.62
C ARG A 46 -8.35 3.78 12.83
N TYR A 47 -8.82 2.99 11.88
CA TYR A 47 -10.01 3.32 11.10
C TYR A 47 -10.86 2.07 10.88
N MET A 48 -12.16 2.28 10.72
CA MET A 48 -13.08 1.25 10.26
C MET A 48 -13.50 1.53 8.82
N LEU A 49 -13.89 0.47 8.11
CA LEU A 49 -14.59 0.60 6.85
C LEU A 49 -16.10 0.49 7.12
N PRO A 50 -16.90 1.51 6.79
CA PRO A 50 -18.34 1.47 6.99
C PRO A 50 -18.97 0.27 6.30
N MET A 51 -19.81 -0.46 7.04
CA MET A 51 -20.58 -1.58 6.52
C MET A 51 -22.07 -1.32 6.73
N GLN A 52 -22.88 -1.71 5.75
CA GLN A 52 -24.33 -1.72 5.88
C GLN A 52 -24.83 -3.16 5.78
N GLY A 53 -25.76 -3.54 6.65
CA GLY A 53 -26.36 -4.86 6.68
C GLY A 53 -25.88 -5.73 7.84
N MET A 54 -26.04 -7.04 7.70
CA MET A 54 -25.85 -8.02 8.79
C MET A 54 -24.42 -8.60 8.87
N VAL A 55 -23.52 -8.18 7.97
CA VAL A 55 -22.14 -8.68 7.94
C VAL A 55 -21.28 -7.94 8.96
N GLN A 56 -20.39 -8.69 9.61
CA GLN A 56 -19.55 -8.18 10.70
C GLN A 56 -18.18 -7.71 10.23
N SER A 57 -17.76 -8.07 9.02
CA SER A 57 -16.49 -7.65 8.41
C SER A 57 -16.50 -7.87 6.90
N PHE A 58 -15.62 -7.16 6.19
CA PHE A 58 -15.25 -7.50 4.81
C PHE A 58 -14.23 -8.64 4.80
N ASN A 59 -14.14 -9.35 3.67
CA ASN A 59 -12.95 -10.16 3.39
C ASN A 59 -11.69 -9.30 3.49
N LEU A 60 -10.60 -9.88 4.01
CA LEU A 60 -9.35 -9.17 4.24
C LEU A 60 -8.80 -8.46 2.99
N SER A 61 -8.81 -9.15 1.85
CA SER A 61 -8.33 -8.59 0.57
C SER A 61 -9.23 -7.45 0.09
N VAL A 62 -10.54 -7.55 0.33
CA VAL A 62 -11.52 -6.51 -0.02
C VAL A 62 -11.33 -5.28 0.85
N ALA A 63 -11.14 -5.47 2.16
CA ALA A 63 -10.83 -4.37 3.07
C ALA A 63 -9.55 -3.63 2.64
N LEU A 64 -8.48 -4.35 2.35
CA LEU A 64 -7.23 -3.75 1.87
C LEU A 64 -7.41 -3.02 0.54
N ALA A 65 -8.16 -3.60 -0.40
CA ALA A 65 -8.42 -2.99 -1.70
C ALA A 65 -9.21 -1.66 -1.56
N ILE A 66 -10.25 -1.63 -0.72
CA ILE A 66 -11.03 -0.42 -0.43
C ILE A 66 -10.12 0.64 0.19
N SER A 67 -9.32 0.28 1.20
CA SER A 67 -8.41 1.22 1.87
C SER A 67 -7.40 1.84 0.90
N LEU A 68 -6.82 1.01 0.03
CA LEU A 68 -5.89 1.50 -0.99
C LEU A 68 -6.57 2.43 -2.00
N GLN A 69 -7.79 2.10 -2.44
CA GLN A 69 -8.53 2.96 -3.36
C GLN A 69 -8.79 4.35 -2.78
N GLN A 70 -9.10 4.45 -1.49
CA GLN A 70 -9.35 5.75 -0.86
C GLN A 70 -8.05 6.56 -0.66
N ILE A 71 -6.93 5.92 -0.32
CA ILE A 71 -5.68 6.64 0.03
C ILE A 71 -4.83 6.99 -1.20
N VAL A 72 -4.72 6.07 -2.16
CA VAL A 72 -3.76 6.17 -3.27
C VAL A 72 -3.95 7.42 -4.12
N PRO A 73 -5.17 7.86 -4.49
CA PRO A 73 -5.37 9.09 -5.26
C PRO A 73 -4.79 10.32 -4.55
N GLY A 74 -5.10 10.50 -3.27
CA GLY A 74 -4.58 11.61 -2.47
C GLY A 74 -3.06 11.59 -2.34
N LYS A 75 -2.48 10.40 -2.09
CA LYS A 75 -1.02 10.24 -2.04
C LYS A 75 -0.34 10.49 -3.39
N ARG A 76 -0.94 10.04 -4.49
CA ARG A 76 -0.41 10.30 -5.84
C ARG A 76 -0.40 11.78 -6.18
N ALA A 77 -1.44 12.53 -5.79
CA ALA A 77 -1.49 13.97 -5.98
C ALA A 77 -0.35 14.69 -5.22
N GLN A 78 0.01 14.21 -4.02
CA GLN A 78 1.13 14.76 -3.24
C GLN A 78 2.51 14.39 -3.79
N LEU A 79 2.64 13.23 -4.44
CA LEU A 79 3.93 12.67 -4.86
C LEU A 79 4.32 12.98 -6.31
N ALA A 80 3.49 13.70 -7.08
CA ALA A 80 3.81 14.18 -8.43
C ALA A 80 4.47 13.15 -9.38
N GLY A 81 4.13 11.87 -9.26
CA GLY A 81 4.71 10.78 -10.06
C GLY A 81 5.58 9.76 -9.29
N GLY A 82 5.87 9.99 -8.00
CA GLY A 82 6.55 9.05 -7.10
C GLY A 82 7.73 9.65 -6.36
N ASP A 83 8.26 8.93 -5.36
CA ASP A 83 9.36 9.37 -4.49
C ASP A 83 10.70 8.64 -4.74
N LEU A 84 10.79 7.83 -5.80
CA LEU A 84 11.99 7.08 -6.14
C LEU A 84 12.94 7.91 -7.01
N SER A 85 14.23 7.95 -6.65
CA SER A 85 15.27 8.53 -7.51
C SER A 85 15.41 7.76 -8.82
N ARG A 86 15.90 8.41 -9.88
CA ARG A 86 16.12 7.77 -11.20
C ARG A 86 16.99 6.52 -11.09
N ASP A 87 18.07 6.58 -10.32
CA ASP A 87 18.96 5.43 -10.08
C ASP A 87 18.23 4.28 -9.39
N ARG A 88 17.33 4.57 -8.44
CA ARG A 88 16.56 3.54 -7.76
C ARG A 88 15.50 2.93 -8.66
N GLN A 89 14.83 3.75 -9.48
CA GLN A 89 13.89 3.28 -10.50
C GLN A 89 14.61 2.35 -11.49
N TRP A 90 15.81 2.73 -11.94
CA TRP A 90 16.65 1.90 -12.80
C TRP A 90 16.97 0.56 -12.16
N GLN A 91 17.52 0.55 -10.94
CA GLN A 91 17.85 -0.69 -10.22
C GLN A 91 16.65 -1.63 -10.07
N LEU A 92 15.48 -1.09 -9.73
CA LEU A 92 14.25 -1.89 -9.58
C LEU A 92 13.77 -2.46 -10.92
N ARG A 93 13.85 -1.66 -11.99
CA ARG A 93 13.52 -2.10 -13.34
C ARG A 93 14.41 -3.24 -13.79
N GLN A 94 15.72 -3.14 -13.56
CA GLN A 94 16.68 -4.21 -13.87
C GLN A 94 16.35 -5.50 -13.12
N ARG A 95 16.08 -5.38 -11.81
CA ARG A 95 15.67 -6.52 -10.99
C ARG A 95 14.38 -7.17 -11.50
N TRP A 96 13.38 -6.38 -11.90
CA TRP A 96 12.12 -6.92 -12.44
C TRP A 96 12.31 -7.66 -13.76
N LEU A 97 13.17 -7.17 -14.65
CA LEU A 97 13.47 -7.86 -15.91
C LEU A 97 14.10 -9.24 -15.66
N GLU A 98 14.99 -9.34 -14.67
CA GLU A 98 15.63 -10.61 -14.28
C GLU A 98 14.64 -11.67 -13.81
N TYR A 99 13.62 -11.27 -13.03
CA TYR A 99 12.62 -12.21 -12.50
C TYR A 99 11.44 -12.46 -13.45
N GLY A 100 11.09 -11.48 -14.30
CA GLY A 100 9.83 -11.46 -15.03
C GLY A 100 9.91 -11.79 -16.51
N VAL A 101 11.10 -11.80 -17.12
CA VAL A 101 11.26 -11.96 -18.57
C VAL A 101 12.13 -13.17 -18.90
N ARG A 102 11.58 -14.10 -19.68
CA ARG A 102 12.39 -15.16 -20.31
C ARG A 102 13.40 -14.48 -21.23
N HIS A 103 14.70 -14.79 -21.10
CA HIS A 103 15.81 -14.08 -21.75
C HIS A 103 16.13 -12.68 -21.18
N ALA A 104 15.99 -12.51 -19.85
CA ALA A 104 16.32 -11.27 -19.15
C ALA A 104 17.70 -10.66 -19.49
N LYS A 105 18.72 -11.49 -19.78
CA LYS A 105 20.06 -11.02 -20.15
C LYS A 105 20.06 -10.23 -21.48
N ASP A 106 19.28 -10.68 -22.46
CA ASP A 106 19.22 -10.08 -23.80
C ASP A 106 18.42 -8.78 -23.75
N VAL A 107 17.32 -8.76 -22.99
CA VAL A 107 16.50 -7.55 -22.75
C VAL A 107 17.27 -6.50 -21.96
N ARG A 108 18.09 -6.93 -20.98
CA ARG A 108 18.96 -6.03 -20.22
C ARG A 108 19.98 -5.33 -21.12
N GLN A 109 20.63 -6.09 -21.99
CA GLN A 109 21.62 -5.57 -22.92
C GLN A 109 20.98 -4.51 -23.84
N ALA A 110 19.84 -4.84 -24.44
CA ALA A 110 19.10 -3.90 -25.28
C ALA A 110 18.67 -2.60 -24.54
N TYR A 111 18.26 -2.69 -23.28
CA TYR A 111 17.85 -1.51 -22.49
C TYR A 111 19.03 -0.66 -22.00
N CYS A 112 20.20 -1.27 -21.77
CA CYS A 112 21.43 -0.53 -21.45
C CYS A 112 22.00 0.19 -22.69
N ASP A 113 21.83 -0.41 -23.87
CA ASP A 113 22.35 0.13 -25.13
C ASP A 113 21.45 1.24 -25.70
N ASP A 114 20.13 1.21 -25.46
CA ASP A 114 19.17 2.29 -25.78
C ASP A 114 18.08 2.43 -24.71
N PRO A 115 18.25 3.32 -23.72
CA PRO A 115 17.23 3.56 -22.71
C PRO A 115 16.07 4.37 -23.32
N GLN A 116 15.00 3.68 -23.71
CA GLN A 116 13.75 4.32 -24.12
C GLN A 116 13.23 5.27 -23.01
N PRO A 117 12.71 6.46 -23.37
CA PRO A 117 12.22 7.47 -22.42
C PRO A 117 11.03 7.03 -21.57
#